data_AF-A0A1E5XT95-F1
#
_entry.id   AF-A0A1E5XT95-F1
#
_cell.length_a   1.000
_cell.length_b   1.000
_cell.length_c   1.000
_cell.angle_alpha   90.00
_cell.angle_beta   90.00
_cell.angle_gamma   90.00
#
_symmetry.space_group_name_H-M   'P 1'
#
loop_
_entity.id
_entity.type
_entity.pdbx_description
1 polymer ?
#
loop_
_entity_poly.entity_id
_entity_poly.type
_entity_poly.pdbx_seq_one_letter_code
_entity_poly.pdbx_strand_id
1 'polypeptide(L)'
;MGIGQLALRGKEYLVSIKPCGKGILLETLHYEDELKKSDSFFSDIPAKSTDDDLLDVATALIEKKTEKFDPKAFKDHYQAALRELIQRKLKSKGRKITTEVEEPSRSPRGDNVVDLMAALKKSLEGGKSKPAATAARKAATKAAPRKKAS
;
A
#
# COMPACT_ATOMS: atom_id res chain seq x y z
N MET A 1 -14.90 30.33 -5.48
CA MET A 1 -15.40 29.29 -4.54
C MET A 1 -16.36 29.96 -3.58
N GLY A 2 -17.42 29.28 -3.17
CA GLY A 2 -18.38 29.77 -2.19
C GLY A 2 -18.26 29.01 -0.89
N ILE A 3 -18.27 29.70 0.24
CA ILE A 3 -18.32 29.08 1.58
C ILE A 3 -19.75 29.24 2.11
N GLY A 4 -20.25 28.22 2.80
CA GLY A 4 -21.57 28.27 3.43
C GLY A 4 -21.76 27.15 4.44
N GLN A 5 -22.96 27.08 4.98
CA GLN A 5 -23.38 26.01 5.88
C GLN A 5 -24.43 25.14 5.19
N LEU A 6 -24.32 23.82 5.37
CA LEU A 6 -25.25 22.83 4.84
C LEU A 6 -25.78 21.96 5.97
N ALA A 7 -27.09 21.94 6.15
CA ALA A 7 -27.75 21.00 7.07
C ALA A 7 -27.86 19.61 6.40
N LEU A 8 -27.16 18.61 6.94
CA LEU A 8 -27.16 17.23 6.46
C LEU A 8 -27.42 16.27 7.63
N ARG A 9 -28.44 15.42 7.52
CA ARG A 9 -28.80 14.41 8.55
C ARG A 9 -28.97 15.03 9.95
N GLY A 10 -29.59 16.22 10.03
CA GLY A 10 -29.87 16.91 11.30
C GLY A 10 -28.67 17.59 11.95
N LYS A 11 -27.53 17.73 11.25
CA LYS A 11 -26.37 18.50 11.70
C LYS A 11 -25.94 19.49 10.62
N GLU A 12 -25.45 20.66 11.03
CA GLU A 12 -24.88 21.65 10.10
C GLU A 12 -23.40 21.40 9.88
N TYR A 13 -22.97 21.47 8.62
CA TYR A 13 -21.58 21.34 8.22
C TYR A 13 -21.12 22.61 7.52
N LEU A 14 -19.91 23.06 7.83
CA LEU A 14 -19.24 24.08 7.04
C LEU A 14 -18.82 23.44 5.71
N VAL A 15 -19.11 24.10 4.59
CA VAL A 15 -18.83 23.56 3.25
C VAL A 15 -18.20 24.61 2.35
N SER A 16 -17.32 24.14 1.46
CA SER A 16 -16.79 24.89 0.33
C SER A 16 -17.36 24.32 -0.97
N ILE A 17 -17.77 25.20 -1.87
CA ILE A 17 -18.36 24.87 -3.15
C ILE A 17 -17.50 25.48 -4.26
N LYS A 18 -17.09 24.65 -5.22
CA LYS A 18 -16.28 25.09 -6.36
C LYS A 18 -16.73 24.47 -7.67
N PRO A 19 -16.66 25.19 -8.81
CA PRO A 19 -16.90 24.60 -10.11
C PRO A 19 -15.85 23.51 -10.37
N CYS A 20 -16.29 22.36 -10.88
CA CYS A 20 -15.43 21.22 -11.22
C CYS A 20 -15.93 20.60 -12.54
N GLY A 21 -15.22 20.88 -13.63
CA GLY A 21 -15.63 20.47 -14.97
C GLY A 21 -17.00 21.06 -15.36
N LYS A 22 -17.96 20.19 -15.69
CA LYS A 22 -19.34 20.57 -16.03
C LYS A 22 -20.29 20.66 -14.83
N GLY A 23 -19.76 20.46 -13.61
CA GLY A 23 -20.56 20.42 -12.39
C GLY A 23 -19.92 21.22 -11.26
N ILE A 24 -20.33 20.88 -10.05
CA ILE A 24 -19.91 21.54 -8.82
C ILE A 24 -19.36 20.47 -7.87
N LEU A 25 -18.21 20.75 -7.25
CA LEU A 25 -17.67 19.95 -6.15
C LEU A 25 -18.00 20.64 -4.83
N LEU A 26 -18.52 19.86 -3.88
CA LEU A 26 -18.74 20.28 -2.51
C LEU A 26 -17.74 19.55 -1.62
N GLU A 27 -16.98 20.33 -0.84
CA GLU A 27 -16.01 19.85 0.15
C GLU A 27 -16.52 20.22 1.54
N THR A 28 -16.64 19.24 2.43
CA THR A 28 -16.97 19.47 3.83
C THR A 28 -15.71 19.93 4.58
N LEU A 29 -15.84 20.97 5.39
CA LEU A 29 -14.77 21.58 6.15
C LEU A 29 -14.95 21.30 7.64
N HIS A 30 -13.84 21.24 8.36
CA HIS A 30 -13.81 21.20 9.82
C HIS A 30 -13.99 22.61 10.40
N TYR A 31 -14.73 22.71 11.51
CA TYR A 31 -14.79 23.94 12.30
C TYR A 31 -13.50 24.15 13.10
N GLU A 32 -13.28 25.37 13.59
CA GLU A 32 -12.05 25.72 14.33
C GLU A 32 -11.84 24.84 15.57
N ASP A 33 -12.91 24.54 16.30
CA ASP A 33 -12.89 23.71 17.50
C ASP A 33 -12.61 22.23 17.21
N GLU A 34 -12.80 21.77 15.98
CA GLU A 34 -12.42 20.43 15.53
C GLU A 34 -10.93 20.34 15.15
N LEU A 35 -10.27 21.47 14.91
CA LEU A 35 -8.86 21.52 14.54
C LEU A 35 -7.97 21.41 15.78
N LYS A 36 -6.99 20.50 15.70
CA LYS A 36 -5.97 20.35 16.75
C LYS A 36 -4.68 21.02 16.31
N LYS A 37 -4.06 21.78 17.22
CA LYS A 37 -2.76 22.42 16.99
C LYS A 37 -1.68 21.37 16.78
N SER A 38 -1.01 21.44 15.63
CA SER A 38 0.05 20.52 15.22
C SER A 38 1.28 20.57 16.12
N ASP A 39 1.63 21.75 16.65
CA ASP A 39 2.90 21.98 17.35
C ASP A 39 3.13 21.01 18.52
N SER A 40 2.06 20.69 19.26
CA SER A 40 2.14 19.74 20.37
C SER A 40 2.36 18.28 19.95
N PHE A 41 1.94 17.89 18.74
CA PHE A 41 2.13 16.53 18.24
C PHE A 41 3.52 16.31 17.64
N PHE A 42 4.18 17.39 17.21
CA PHE A 42 5.47 17.34 16.53
C PHE A 42 6.60 17.94 17.36
N SER A 43 6.36 18.26 18.64
CA SER A 43 7.36 18.87 19.54
C SER A 43 8.64 18.05 19.67
N ASP A 44 8.51 16.73 19.56
CA ASP A 44 9.62 15.78 19.75
C ASP A 44 10.42 15.56 18.46
N ILE A 45 9.95 16.10 17.33
CA ILE A 45 10.65 16.00 16.05
C ILE A 45 11.69 17.12 15.98
N PRO A 46 13.00 16.79 15.89
CA PRO A 46 14.04 17.79 15.83
C PRO A 46 13.93 18.61 14.54
N ALA A 47 14.08 19.93 14.64
CA ALA A 47 14.07 20.86 13.50
C ALA A 47 15.33 20.78 12.60
N LYS A 48 16.13 19.73 12.74
CA LYS A 48 17.40 19.56 12.02
C LYS A 48 17.13 19.02 10.62
N SER A 49 17.93 19.45 9.64
CA SER A 49 17.93 18.85 8.30
C SER A 49 18.21 17.35 8.38
N THR A 50 17.42 16.56 7.65
CA THR A 50 17.60 15.11 7.53
C THR A 50 18.92 14.79 6.83
N ASP A 51 19.49 13.62 7.11
CA ASP A 51 20.68 13.11 6.43
C ASP A 51 20.40 12.86 4.94
N ASP A 52 21.24 13.41 4.06
CA ASP A 52 21.09 13.33 2.59
C ASP A 52 21.08 11.87 2.12
N ASP A 53 21.91 11.01 2.73
CA ASP A 53 21.96 9.58 2.44
C ASP A 53 20.62 8.87 2.72
N LEU A 54 19.91 9.31 3.77
CA LEU A 54 18.60 8.76 4.14
C LEU A 54 17.51 9.26 3.21
N LEU A 55 17.58 10.53 2.80
CA LEU A 55 16.65 11.12 1.84
C LEU A 55 16.74 10.41 0.48
N ASP A 56 17.93 10.10 0.01
CA ASP A 56 18.14 9.38 -1.25
C ASP A 56 17.54 7.97 -1.21
N VAL A 57 17.76 7.23 -0.11
CA VAL A 57 17.19 5.89 0.06
C VAL A 57 15.66 5.96 0.14
N ALA A 58 15.10 6.89 0.90
CA ALA A 58 13.66 7.08 1.01
C ALA A 58 13.02 7.43 -0.34
N THR A 59 13.66 8.34 -1.10
CA THR A 59 13.19 8.75 -2.43
C THR A 59 13.19 7.58 -3.40
N ALA A 60 14.28 6.81 -3.46
CA ALA A 60 14.37 5.65 -4.33
C ALA A 60 13.35 4.54 -3.97
N LEU A 61 13.00 4.41 -2.69
CA LEU A 61 11.91 3.52 -2.24
C LEU A 61 10.54 4.01 -2.70
N ILE A 62 10.26 5.31 -2.57
CA ILE A 62 9.01 5.92 -3.04
C ILE A 62 8.89 5.72 -4.54
N GLU A 63 9.92 6.02 -5.32
CA GLU A 63 9.91 5.84 -6.77
C GLU A 63 9.66 4.38 -7.18
N LYS A 64 10.35 3.43 -6.53
CA LYS A 64 10.18 2.00 -6.81
C LYS A 64 8.78 1.47 -6.44
N LYS A 65 8.09 2.12 -5.51
CA LYS A 65 6.75 1.75 -5.03
C LYS A 65 5.63 2.65 -5.58
N THR A 66 5.98 3.66 -6.37
CA THR A 66 5.00 4.58 -6.95
C THR A 66 4.28 3.89 -8.09
N GLU A 67 2.96 3.88 -8.02
CA GLU A 67 2.08 3.35 -9.07
C GLU A 67 0.98 4.35 -9.39
N LYS A 68 0.32 4.18 -10.54
CA LYS A 68 -0.86 4.99 -10.86
C LYS A 68 -1.97 4.66 -9.87
N PHE A 69 -2.58 5.70 -9.30
CA PHE A 69 -3.71 5.53 -8.40
C PHE A 69 -4.89 4.89 -9.13
N ASP A 70 -5.22 3.65 -8.76
CA ASP A 70 -6.43 2.95 -9.19
C ASP A 70 -7.42 2.85 -8.01
N PRO A 71 -8.52 3.62 -8.02
CA PRO A 71 -9.56 3.53 -6.98
C PRO A 71 -10.14 2.13 -6.83
N LYS A 72 -10.13 1.30 -7.88
CA LYS A 72 -10.69 -0.07 -7.85
C LYS A 72 -9.85 -1.04 -7.04
N ALA A 73 -8.60 -0.70 -6.73
CA ALA A 73 -7.76 -1.50 -5.86
C ALA A 73 -8.26 -1.49 -4.40
N PHE A 74 -8.98 -0.44 -3.99
CA PHE A 74 -9.50 -0.28 -2.64
C PHE A 74 -10.86 -0.97 -2.50
N LYS A 75 -10.96 -1.88 -1.52
CA LYS A 75 -12.18 -2.64 -1.24
C LYS A 75 -12.79 -2.19 0.08
N ASP A 76 -14.12 -2.10 0.09
CA ASP A 76 -14.88 -1.93 1.33
C ASP A 76 -14.90 -3.26 2.08
N HIS A 77 -13.94 -3.42 3.00
CA HIS A 77 -13.80 -4.62 3.81
C HIS A 77 -15.03 -4.87 4.69
N TYR A 78 -15.72 -3.82 5.14
CA TYR A 78 -16.92 -3.95 5.94
C TYR A 78 -18.06 -4.55 5.11
N GLN A 79 -18.31 -4.02 3.92
CA GLN A 79 -19.32 -4.57 2.99
C GLN A 79 -18.98 -6.00 2.57
N ALA A 80 -17.70 -6.30 2.32
CA ALA A 80 -17.25 -7.65 1.99
C ALA A 80 -17.53 -8.63 3.15
N ALA A 81 -17.11 -8.28 4.37
CA ALA A 81 -17.33 -9.10 5.56
C ALA A 81 -18.83 -9.28 5.88
N LEU A 82 -19.64 -8.23 5.69
CA LEU A 82 -21.08 -8.29 5.89
C LEU A 82 -21.74 -9.24 4.89
N ARG A 83 -21.39 -9.15 3.61
CA ARG A 83 -21.91 -10.07 2.57
C ARG A 83 -21.50 -11.52 2.86
N GLU A 84 -20.27 -11.73 3.29
CA GLU A 84 -19.79 -13.07 3.67
C GLU A 84 -20.57 -13.61 4.87
N LEU A 85 -20.79 -12.80 5.91
CA LEU A 85 -21.58 -13.17 7.07
C LEU A 85 -23.03 -13.52 6.70
N ILE A 86 -23.65 -12.73 5.81
CA ILE A 86 -24.99 -13.01 5.27
C ILE A 86 -25.00 -14.35 4.53
N GLN A 87 -24.02 -14.61 3.65
CA GLN A 87 -23.93 -15.88 2.93
C GLN A 87 -23.73 -17.07 3.86
N ARG A 88 -22.87 -16.94 4.88
CA ARG A 88 -22.69 -17.99 5.89
C ARG A 88 -23.99 -18.26 6.63
N LYS A 89 -24.74 -17.21 7.03
CA LYS A 89 -26.03 -17.35 7.74
C LYS A 89 -27.13 -17.99 6.89
N LEU A 90 -27.16 -17.67 5.60
CA LEU A 90 -28.06 -18.32 4.63
C LEU A 90 -27.72 -19.81 4.51
N LYS A 91 -26.43 -20.16 4.37
CA LYS A 91 -25.96 -21.56 4.30
C LYS A 91 -26.20 -22.31 5.61
N SER A 92 -26.11 -21.65 6.77
CA SER A 92 -26.31 -22.27 8.08
C SER A 92 -27.80 -22.49 8.44
N LYS A 93 -28.74 -22.09 7.56
CA LYS A 93 -30.19 -22.08 7.81
C LYS A 93 -30.57 -21.34 9.09
N GLY A 94 -29.88 -20.23 9.39
CA GLY A 94 -30.16 -19.41 10.57
C GLY A 94 -29.52 -19.89 11.88
N ARG A 95 -28.68 -20.93 11.86
CA ARG A 95 -27.85 -21.30 13.03
C ARG A 95 -26.83 -20.21 13.32
N LYS A 96 -26.60 -19.91 14.61
CA LYS A 96 -25.61 -18.92 15.07
C LYS A 96 -24.22 -19.29 14.51
N ILE A 97 -23.57 -18.30 13.90
CA ILE A 97 -22.19 -18.40 13.42
C ILE A 97 -21.36 -17.52 14.33
N THR A 98 -20.45 -18.13 15.07
CA THR A 98 -19.42 -17.44 15.85
C THR A 98 -18.24 -17.19 14.92
N THR A 99 -17.90 -15.93 14.70
CA THR A 99 -16.64 -15.55 14.03
C THR A 99 -15.56 -15.44 15.10
N GLU A 100 -14.59 -16.36 15.07
CA GLU A 100 -13.31 -16.16 15.74
C GLU A 100 -12.59 -15.02 15.04
N VAL A 101 -12.28 -13.97 15.80
CA VAL A 101 -11.46 -12.86 15.33
C VAL A 101 -10.02 -13.31 15.51
N GLU A 102 -9.31 -13.57 14.42
CA GLU A 102 -7.85 -13.71 14.47
C GLU A 102 -7.27 -12.38 14.96
N GLU A 103 -6.70 -12.38 16.16
CA GLU A 103 -5.92 -11.25 16.65
C GLU A 103 -4.67 -11.10 15.77
N PRO A 104 -4.37 -9.89 15.26
CA PRO A 104 -3.15 -9.68 14.50
C PRO A 104 -1.94 -9.99 15.38
N SER A 105 -1.08 -10.91 14.92
CA SER A 105 0.12 -11.31 15.66
C SER A 105 0.96 -10.08 15.98
N ARG A 106 1.28 -9.88 17.26
CA ARG A 106 2.19 -8.80 17.70
C ARG A 106 3.54 -9.00 17.01
N SER A 107 3.89 -8.09 16.10
CA SER A 107 5.22 -8.05 15.50
C SER A 107 6.24 -7.67 16.58
N PRO A 108 7.36 -8.39 16.74
CA PRO A 108 8.38 -8.06 17.72
C PRO A 108 9.02 -6.70 17.38
N ARG A 109 8.98 -5.76 18.32
CA ARG A 109 9.71 -4.50 18.26
C ARG A 109 11.17 -4.78 18.60
N GLY A 110 12.05 -4.76 17.61
CA GLY A 110 13.49 -4.98 17.79
C GLY A 110 14.32 -3.77 17.36
N ASP A 111 15.34 -3.47 18.16
CA ASP A 111 16.34 -2.37 18.05
C ASP A 111 17.28 -2.49 16.83
N ASN A 112 16.80 -2.98 15.69
CA ASN A 112 17.61 -3.45 14.56
C ASN A 112 17.68 -2.45 13.38
N VAL A 113 17.68 -1.14 13.67
CA VAL A 113 17.60 -0.10 12.63
C VAL A 113 18.82 -0.10 11.71
N VAL A 114 20.02 -0.40 12.23
CA VAL A 114 21.28 -0.39 11.45
C VAL A 114 21.33 -1.55 10.44
N ASP A 115 20.87 -2.73 10.81
CA ASP A 115 20.83 -3.90 9.93
C ASP A 115 19.79 -3.73 8.80
N LEU A 116 18.64 -3.13 9.13
CA LEU A 116 17.62 -2.81 8.13
C LEU A 116 18.14 -1.84 7.06
N MET A 117 18.94 -0.84 7.43
CA MET A 117 19.52 0.11 6.47
C MET A 117 20.46 -0.58 5.47
N ALA A 118 21.35 -1.44 5.97
CA ALA A 118 22.27 -2.21 5.12
C ALA A 118 21.50 -3.19 4.22
N ALA A 119 20.50 -3.87 4.78
CA ALA A 119 19.63 -4.79 4.03
C ALA A 119 18.82 -4.07 2.93
N LEU A 120 18.32 -2.86 3.21
CA LEU A 120 17.56 -2.05 2.26
C LEU A 120 18.45 -1.52 1.12
N LYS A 121 19.62 -0.94 1.42
CA LYS A 121 20.58 -0.47 0.40
C LYS A 121 20.95 -1.64 -0.54
N LYS A 122 21.28 -2.80 0.02
CA LYS A 122 21.59 -4.02 -0.75
C LYS A 122 20.41 -4.52 -1.61
N SER A 123 19.17 -4.43 -1.10
CA SER A 123 17.96 -4.82 -1.84
C SER A 123 17.61 -3.87 -2.99
N LEU A 124 17.97 -2.58 -2.87
CA LEU A 124 17.88 -1.62 -3.97
C LEU A 124 18.93 -1.91 -5.06
N GLU A 125 20.19 -2.14 -4.68
CA GLU A 125 21.29 -2.40 -5.61
C GLU A 125 21.12 -3.73 -6.37
N GLY A 126 20.61 -4.77 -5.70
CA GLY A 126 20.35 -6.09 -6.31
C GLY A 126 19.19 -6.13 -7.32
N GLY A 127 18.41 -5.04 -7.44
CA GLY A 127 17.26 -4.96 -8.37
C GLY A 127 17.64 -4.72 -9.83
N LYS A 128 18.87 -4.32 -10.13
CA LYS A 128 19.38 -4.19 -11.51
C LYS A 128 19.84 -5.55 -12.02
N SER A 129 18.89 -6.46 -12.27
CA SER A 129 19.17 -7.71 -12.96
C SER A 129 19.47 -7.42 -14.43
N LYS A 130 20.77 -7.45 -14.73
CA LYS A 130 21.37 -7.56 -16.07
C LYS A 130 20.65 -8.70 -16.83
N PRO A 131 20.29 -8.53 -18.12
CA PRO A 131 19.65 -9.61 -18.87
C PRO A 131 20.59 -10.82 -18.88
N ALA A 132 20.05 -11.98 -18.55
CA ALA A 132 20.77 -13.24 -18.62
C ALA A 132 21.33 -13.41 -20.05
N ALA A 133 22.65 -13.34 -20.17
CA ALA A 133 23.33 -13.73 -21.39
C ALA A 133 23.08 -15.23 -21.59
N THR A 134 22.34 -15.52 -22.65
CA THR A 134 22.13 -16.85 -23.23
C THR A 134 23.47 -17.55 -23.46
N ALA A 135 23.84 -18.46 -22.56
CA ALA A 135 24.91 -19.40 -22.77
C ALA A 135 24.43 -20.49 -23.74
N ALA A 136 24.56 -20.22 -25.03
CA ALA A 136 24.46 -21.24 -26.07
C ALA A 136 25.82 -21.91 -26.31
N ARG A 137 25.75 -23.24 -26.53
CA ARG A 137 26.74 -24.17 -27.11
C ARG A 137 27.71 -24.88 -26.16
N LYS A 138 27.42 -26.17 -25.94
CA LYS A 138 28.16 -27.28 -26.57
C LYS A 138 27.37 -28.59 -26.44
N ALA A 139 26.56 -28.90 -27.46
CA ALA A 139 26.14 -30.27 -27.72
C ALA A 139 27.23 -30.89 -28.61
N ALA A 140 28.00 -31.82 -28.05
CA ALA A 140 29.01 -32.58 -28.78
C ALA A 140 28.32 -33.75 -29.50
N THR A 141 28.02 -33.55 -30.78
CA THR A 141 27.71 -34.63 -31.71
C THR A 141 29.03 -35.31 -32.08
N LYS A 142 29.21 -36.58 -31.73
CA LYS A 142 30.21 -37.44 -32.37
C LYS A 142 29.52 -38.70 -32.87
N ALA A 143 29.29 -38.72 -34.18
CA ALA A 143 28.78 -39.86 -34.92
C ALA A 143 29.92 -40.58 -35.66
N ALA A 144 29.69 -41.87 -35.91
CA ALA A 144 30.25 -42.78 -36.92
C ALA A 144 31.31 -43.82 -36.46
N PRO A 145 31.40 -45.01 -37.10
CA PRO A 145 30.37 -45.76 -37.87
C PRO A 145 30.30 -47.30 -37.60
N ARG A 146 29.27 -47.89 -38.22
CA ARG A 146 28.89 -49.32 -38.45
C ARG A 146 30.01 -50.37 -38.57
N LYS A 147 29.69 -51.60 -38.11
CA LYS A 147 29.88 -52.87 -38.87
C LYS A 147 28.62 -53.76 -38.74
N LYS A 148 28.24 -54.43 -39.83
CA LYS A 148 27.13 -55.40 -39.99
C LYS A 148 27.68 -56.84 -40.03
N ALA A 149 26.81 -57.79 -39.67
CA ALA A 149 26.79 -59.24 -39.97
C ALA A 149 27.95 -60.09 -39.41
N SER A 150 27.77 -61.32 -38.92
CA SER A 150 26.76 -62.36 -39.20
C SER A 150 25.90 -62.75 -38.00
#